data_AF-A0A953H635-F1
#
_entry.id   AF-A0A953H635-F1
#
_cell.length_a   1.000
_cell.length_b   1.000
_cell.length_c   1.000
_cell.angle_alpha   90.00
_cell.angle_beta   90.00
_cell.angle_gamma   90.00
#
_symmetry.space_group_name_H-M   'P 1'
#
loop_
_entity.id
_entity.type
_entity.pdbx_description
1 polymer ?
#
loop_
_entity_poly.entity_id
_entity_poly.type
_entity_poly.pdbx_seq_one_letter_code
_entity_poly.pdbx_strand_id
1 'polypeptide(L)'
;MIRKEYSTKKGILFIDTGDNCRCPMAKGYLSKLLHQKGITYIDIKTAGVMTPTGLLPTPEVVQLLQEEGSDIRGHRSRPLSDDLIRRADLVLGMTPFHVQTAFRLTEAARGKTFLLKEYAGREGKNVQIPDPMGGTLEIFKKVFSEIKASLQKLVEMEIITLPPAGAEIIVHEEPPAKPVIAEAKPKAKAPEKPAPVSSKPVEKPKAKPAKPAVKTAVKSKPAAKAKKAAPAKAKPAAKAKAKAKPAAKKAAKPVAKKAAKPVAKKKAAPKAAAKKAKPSKPAKKGRK
;
A
#
# COMPACT_ATOMS: atom_id res chain seq x y z
N MET A 1 -21.19 -11.05 -22.49
CA MET A 1 -20.68 -9.70 -22.85
C MET A 1 -19.52 -9.87 -23.82
N ILE A 2 -19.19 -8.88 -24.67
CA ILE A 2 -17.93 -8.96 -25.44
C ILE A 2 -16.77 -8.64 -24.50
N ARG A 3 -16.10 -9.69 -24.01
CA ARG A 3 -14.87 -9.56 -23.23
C ARG A 3 -13.68 -9.47 -24.19
N LYS A 4 -13.06 -8.29 -24.25
CA LYS A 4 -11.82 -8.09 -25.01
C LYS A 4 -10.65 -8.62 -24.20
N GLU A 5 -10.00 -9.65 -24.69
CA GLU A 5 -8.67 -10.06 -24.21
C GLU A 5 -7.61 -9.62 -25.23
N TYR A 6 -6.35 -9.55 -24.78
CA TYR A 6 -5.26 -9.03 -25.59
C TYR A 6 -4.10 -10.02 -25.56
N SER A 7 -3.47 -10.23 -26.71
CA SER A 7 -2.35 -11.17 -26.89
C SER A 7 -1.16 -10.90 -25.95
N THR A 8 -0.94 -9.63 -25.59
CA THR A 8 0.12 -9.20 -24.66
C THR A 8 -0.45 -8.43 -23.46
N LYS A 9 0.23 -8.52 -22.31
CA LYS A 9 -0.11 -7.79 -21.08
C LYS A 9 1.02 -6.85 -20.66
N LYS A 10 0.67 -5.69 -20.11
CA LYS A 10 1.62 -4.78 -19.46
C LYS A 10 1.82 -5.15 -17.99
N GLY A 11 3.07 -5.26 -17.56
CA GLY A 11 3.45 -5.66 -16.20
C GLY A 11 3.58 -4.46 -15.26
N ILE A 12 2.85 -4.48 -14.14
CA ILE A 12 3.00 -3.48 -13.06
C ILE A 12 3.48 -4.20 -11.81
N LEU A 13 4.63 -3.76 -11.27
CA LEU A 13 5.25 -4.32 -10.08
C LEU A 13 5.19 -3.33 -8.91
N PHE A 14 4.43 -3.64 -7.86
CA PHE A 14 4.52 -2.88 -6.61
C PHE A 14 5.65 -3.41 -5.72
N ILE A 15 6.42 -2.50 -5.11
CA ILE A 15 7.49 -2.85 -4.17
C ILE A 15 7.35 -2.17 -2.80
N ASP A 16 7.33 -3.00 -1.75
CA ASP A 16 7.38 -2.58 -0.35
C ASP A 16 8.45 -3.35 0.42
N THR A 17 8.49 -3.26 1.74
CA THR A 17 9.51 -3.94 2.55
C THR A 17 9.27 -5.45 2.60
N GLY A 18 8.05 -5.89 2.95
CA GLY A 18 7.72 -7.27 3.33
C GLY A 18 6.85 -8.07 2.35
N ASP A 19 6.24 -7.43 1.35
CA ASP A 19 5.21 -7.97 0.44
C ASP A 19 4.01 -8.64 1.14
N ASN A 20 3.68 -8.11 2.33
CA ASN A 20 2.61 -8.57 3.21
C ASN A 20 1.69 -7.42 3.70
N CYS A 21 2.08 -6.16 3.53
CA CYS A 21 1.33 -4.98 3.99
C CYS A 21 0.81 -4.12 2.83
N ARG A 22 1.66 -3.24 2.29
CA ARG A 22 1.27 -2.16 1.37
C ARG A 22 1.14 -2.66 -0.08
N CYS A 23 1.99 -3.60 -0.48
CA CYS A 23 1.89 -4.22 -1.80
C CYS A 23 0.61 -5.06 -2.00
N PRO A 24 0.20 -5.93 -1.05
CA PRO A 24 -1.08 -6.63 -1.16
C PRO A 24 -2.28 -5.68 -1.19
N MET A 25 -2.29 -4.61 -0.37
CA MET A 25 -3.30 -3.53 -0.45
C MET A 25 -3.40 -2.98 -1.88
N ALA A 26 -2.26 -2.61 -2.47
CA ALA A 26 -2.23 -2.00 -3.80
C ALA A 26 -2.72 -2.98 -4.89
N LYS A 27 -2.24 -4.23 -4.86
CA LYS A 27 -2.66 -5.28 -5.80
C LYS A 27 -4.15 -5.60 -5.69
N GLY A 28 -4.66 -5.84 -4.48
CA GLY A 28 -6.04 -6.22 -4.24
C GLY A 28 -7.03 -5.13 -4.65
N TYR A 29 -6.69 -3.85 -4.43
CA TYR A 29 -7.53 -2.72 -4.80
C TYR A 29 -7.42 -2.37 -6.30
N LEU A 30 -6.21 -2.39 -6.88
CA LEU A 30 -6.07 -2.14 -8.32
C LEU A 30 -6.75 -3.23 -9.15
N SER A 31 -6.66 -4.50 -8.76
CA SER A 31 -7.36 -5.60 -9.45
C SER A 31 -8.87 -5.40 -9.48
N LYS A 32 -9.46 -4.89 -8.38
CA LYS A 32 -10.88 -4.50 -8.32
C LYS A 32 -11.20 -3.39 -9.32
N LEU A 33 -10.41 -2.30 -9.34
CA LEU A 33 -10.64 -1.17 -10.26
C LEU A 33 -10.51 -1.58 -11.74
N LEU A 34 -9.52 -2.41 -12.07
CA LEU A 34 -9.32 -2.92 -13.44
C LEU A 34 -10.50 -3.79 -13.87
N HIS A 35 -10.97 -4.69 -13.00
CA HIS A 35 -12.15 -5.53 -13.27
C HIS A 35 -13.40 -4.66 -13.49
N GLN A 36 -13.63 -3.64 -12.65
CA GLN A 36 -14.73 -2.69 -12.82
C GLN A 36 -14.67 -1.89 -14.14
N LYS A 37 -13.46 -1.63 -14.65
CA LYS A 37 -13.23 -1.00 -15.97
C LYS A 37 -13.16 -1.99 -17.15
N GLY A 38 -13.28 -3.29 -16.91
CA GLY A 38 -13.13 -4.33 -17.95
C GLY A 38 -11.72 -4.46 -18.51
N ILE A 39 -10.68 -4.02 -17.80
CA ILE A 39 -9.29 -4.02 -18.25
C ILE A 39 -8.63 -5.38 -17.91
N THR A 40 -8.31 -6.15 -18.94
CA THR A 40 -7.78 -7.52 -18.87
C THR A 40 -6.27 -7.65 -19.17
N TYR A 41 -5.69 -6.60 -19.75
CA TYR A 41 -4.32 -6.56 -20.31
C TYR A 41 -3.25 -6.02 -19.35
N ILE A 42 -3.56 -5.89 -18.05
CA ILE A 42 -2.60 -5.49 -17.02
C ILE A 42 -2.31 -6.71 -16.13
N ASP A 43 -1.03 -7.04 -15.94
CA ASP A 43 -0.55 -8.07 -15.03
C ASP A 43 0.07 -7.42 -13.79
N ILE A 44 -0.57 -7.62 -12.62
CA ILE A 44 -0.13 -7.00 -11.36
C ILE A 44 0.70 -7.98 -10.54
N LYS A 45 1.98 -7.63 -10.38
CA LYS A 45 2.94 -8.31 -9.52
C LYS A 45 3.28 -7.46 -8.31
N THR A 46 3.79 -8.13 -7.29
CA THR A 46 4.32 -7.50 -6.09
C THR A 46 5.61 -8.18 -5.68
N ALA A 47 6.46 -7.48 -4.92
CA ALA A 47 7.65 -8.03 -4.30
C ALA A 47 8.09 -7.20 -3.09
N GLY A 48 8.87 -7.82 -2.20
CA GLY A 48 9.42 -7.20 -1.01
C GLY A 48 10.93 -7.03 -1.14
N VAL A 49 11.46 -5.87 -0.80
CA VAL A 49 12.92 -5.62 -0.82
C VAL A 49 13.66 -6.32 0.33
N MET A 50 12.95 -6.70 1.40
CA MET A 50 13.50 -7.37 2.58
C MET A 50 12.48 -8.38 3.13
N THR A 51 12.17 -9.41 2.33
CA THR A 51 11.19 -10.44 2.69
C THR A 51 11.67 -11.84 2.31
N PRO A 52 11.41 -12.89 3.12
CA PRO A 52 11.45 -14.26 2.65
C PRO A 52 10.27 -14.57 1.71
N THR A 53 10.37 -15.63 0.94
CA THR A 53 9.24 -16.14 0.13
C THR A 53 8.16 -16.75 1.04
N GLY A 54 6.89 -16.49 0.73
CA GLY A 54 5.77 -17.27 1.28
C GLY A 54 5.03 -16.68 2.48
N LEU A 55 5.38 -15.49 2.96
CA LEU A 55 4.61 -14.82 4.03
C LEU A 55 3.17 -14.54 3.58
N LEU A 56 2.24 -14.69 4.51
CA LEU A 56 0.86 -14.28 4.35
C LEU A 56 0.74 -12.74 4.48
N PRO A 57 -0.27 -12.12 3.84
CA PRO A 57 -0.69 -10.77 4.21
C PRO A 57 -1.05 -10.69 5.68
N THR A 58 -0.89 -9.52 6.32
CA THR A 58 -1.31 -9.36 7.71
C THR A 58 -2.85 -9.43 7.84
N PRO A 59 -3.40 -9.83 9.00
CA PRO A 59 -4.85 -9.94 9.19
C PRO A 59 -5.61 -8.64 8.90
N GLU A 60 -5.01 -7.49 9.25
CA GLU A 60 -5.57 -6.16 8.97
C GLU A 60 -5.71 -5.93 7.46
N VAL A 61 -4.73 -6.35 6.66
CA VAL A 61 -4.75 -6.17 5.20
C VAL A 61 -5.79 -7.07 4.55
N VAL A 62 -5.93 -8.31 5.04
CA VAL A 62 -7.00 -9.22 4.61
C VAL A 62 -8.38 -8.61 4.94
N GLN A 63 -8.57 -8.12 6.16
CA GLN A 63 -9.82 -7.47 6.58
C GLN A 63 -10.15 -6.27 5.69
N LEU A 64 -9.20 -5.36 5.46
CA LEU A 64 -9.43 -4.14 4.67
C LEU A 64 -9.80 -4.40 3.21
N LEU A 65 -9.21 -5.44 2.61
CA LEU A 65 -9.55 -5.82 1.25
C LEU A 65 -10.85 -6.61 1.17
N GLN A 66 -11.19 -7.40 2.20
CA GLN A 66 -12.50 -8.03 2.32
C GLN A 66 -13.61 -6.97 2.49
N GLU A 67 -13.39 -5.90 3.27
CA GLU A 67 -14.27 -4.71 3.35
C GLU A 67 -14.45 -4.04 1.95
N GLU A 68 -13.46 -4.14 1.06
CA GLU A 68 -13.53 -3.68 -0.33
C GLU A 68 -14.05 -4.75 -1.32
N GLY A 69 -14.37 -5.97 -0.90
CA GLY A 69 -14.83 -7.05 -1.77
C GLY A 69 -13.73 -7.71 -2.62
N SER A 70 -12.48 -7.73 -2.12
CA SER A 70 -11.31 -8.32 -2.77
C SER A 70 -10.64 -9.34 -1.84
N ASP A 71 -10.47 -10.58 -2.29
CA ASP A 71 -9.81 -11.63 -1.50
C ASP A 71 -8.33 -11.76 -1.88
N ILE A 72 -7.46 -11.64 -0.87
CA ILE A 72 -6.01 -11.81 -1.00
C ILE A 72 -5.43 -12.90 -0.08
N ARG A 73 -6.26 -13.77 0.52
CA ARG A 73 -5.77 -14.87 1.39
C ARG A 73 -4.83 -15.86 0.66
N GLY A 74 -4.96 -15.94 -0.66
CA GLY A 74 -4.05 -16.68 -1.55
C GLY A 74 -2.74 -15.96 -1.87
N HIS A 75 -2.56 -14.69 -1.51
CA HIS A 75 -1.32 -13.95 -1.75
C HIS A 75 -0.17 -14.51 -0.91
N ARG A 76 1.04 -14.47 -1.46
CA ARG A 76 2.28 -14.92 -0.81
C ARG A 76 3.38 -13.93 -1.16
N SER A 77 4.15 -13.50 -0.17
CA SER A 77 5.31 -12.63 -0.38
C SER A 77 6.32 -13.28 -1.33
N ARG A 78 7.04 -12.44 -2.09
CA ARG A 78 8.25 -12.85 -2.82
C ARG A 78 9.36 -11.81 -2.66
N PRO A 79 10.64 -12.22 -2.59
CA PRO A 79 11.76 -11.30 -2.71
C PRO A 79 11.73 -10.55 -4.05
N LEU A 80 12.21 -9.30 -4.06
CA LEU A 80 12.48 -8.56 -5.28
C LEU A 80 13.67 -9.18 -6.04
N SER A 81 13.54 -9.33 -7.36
CA SER A 81 14.58 -9.86 -8.24
C SER A 81 14.72 -9.01 -9.51
N ASP A 82 15.89 -9.11 -10.17
CA ASP A 82 16.15 -8.47 -11.47
C ASP A 82 15.11 -8.90 -12.52
N ASP A 83 14.78 -10.20 -12.60
CA ASP A 83 13.74 -10.73 -13.49
C ASP A 83 12.37 -10.06 -13.32
N LEU A 84 11.95 -9.82 -12.07
CA LEU A 84 10.67 -9.15 -11.80
C LEU A 84 10.69 -7.70 -12.28
N ILE A 85 11.81 -6.99 -12.10
CA ILE A 85 11.99 -5.63 -12.58
C ILE A 85 12.04 -5.60 -14.11
N ARG A 86 12.83 -6.46 -14.75
CA ARG A 86 12.96 -6.51 -16.23
C ARG A 86 11.62 -6.73 -16.90
N ARG A 87 10.80 -7.67 -16.38
CA ARG A 87 9.47 -8.02 -16.91
C ARG A 87 8.36 -7.01 -16.61
N ALA A 88 8.62 -5.96 -15.82
CA ALA A 88 7.64 -4.91 -15.53
C ALA A 88 7.81 -3.73 -16.49
N ASP A 89 6.72 -3.16 -16.99
CA ASP A 89 6.71 -1.88 -17.70
C ASP A 89 6.71 -0.70 -16.74
N LEU A 90 6.20 -0.90 -15.52
CA LEU A 90 6.16 0.08 -14.44
C LEU A 90 6.46 -0.57 -13.09
N VAL A 91 7.32 0.05 -12.29
CA VAL A 91 7.63 -0.37 -10.92
C VAL A 91 7.27 0.77 -9.95
N LEU A 92 6.44 0.47 -8.95
CA LEU A 92 5.91 1.48 -8.01
C LEU A 92 6.30 1.16 -6.56
N GLY A 93 7.19 1.98 -6.01
CA GLY A 93 7.66 1.89 -4.64
C GLY A 93 6.81 2.69 -3.65
N MET A 94 6.65 2.15 -2.44
CA MET A 94 5.98 2.85 -1.33
C MET A 94 6.89 3.89 -0.65
N THR A 95 8.22 3.72 -0.68
CA THR A 95 9.19 4.63 -0.05
C THR A 95 10.44 4.82 -0.92
N PRO A 96 11.23 5.90 -0.72
CA PRO A 96 12.48 6.12 -1.46
C PRO A 96 13.47 4.96 -1.34
N PHE A 97 13.49 4.28 -0.19
CA PHE A 97 14.34 3.10 0.04
C PHE A 97 14.02 1.96 -0.93
N HIS A 98 12.75 1.78 -1.33
CA HIS A 98 12.39 0.72 -2.27
C HIS A 98 12.86 1.05 -3.69
N VAL A 99 12.67 2.31 -4.12
CA VAL A 99 13.14 2.81 -5.43
C VAL A 99 14.66 2.72 -5.54
N GLN A 100 15.38 3.18 -4.51
CA GLN A 100 16.85 3.06 -4.42
C GLN A 100 17.33 1.61 -4.41
N THR A 101 16.56 0.68 -3.83
CA THR A 101 16.92 -0.74 -3.83
C THR A 101 16.68 -1.39 -5.20
N ALA A 102 15.62 -1.02 -5.92
CA ALA A 102 15.44 -1.44 -7.31
C ALA A 102 16.56 -0.91 -8.22
N PHE A 103 16.95 0.36 -8.10
CA PHE A 103 18.08 0.93 -8.85
C PHE A 103 19.43 0.26 -8.54
N ARG A 104 19.67 -0.15 -7.29
CA ARG A 104 20.89 -0.89 -6.92
C ARG A 104 20.88 -2.35 -7.39
N LEU A 105 19.70 -2.94 -7.60
CA LEU A 105 19.57 -4.32 -8.05
C LEU A 105 19.81 -4.45 -9.57
N THR A 106 19.39 -3.46 -10.36
CA THR A 106 19.52 -3.50 -11.82
C THR A 106 19.34 -2.13 -12.47
N GLU A 107 20.17 -1.82 -13.46
CA GLU A 107 20.03 -0.62 -14.30
C GLU A 107 18.71 -0.60 -15.08
N ALA A 108 18.12 -1.78 -15.36
CA ALA A 108 16.81 -1.90 -16.00
C ALA A 108 15.65 -1.29 -15.18
N ALA A 109 15.87 -0.96 -13.90
CA ALA A 109 14.91 -0.25 -13.06
C ALA A 109 14.78 1.24 -13.41
N ARG A 110 15.80 1.85 -14.03
CA ARG A 110 15.80 3.29 -14.35
C ARG A 110 14.75 3.61 -15.43
N GLY A 111 14.22 4.83 -15.39
CA GLY A 111 13.17 5.30 -16.31
C GLY A 111 11.77 4.71 -16.08
N LYS A 112 11.65 3.61 -15.32
CA LYS A 112 10.36 2.93 -15.04
C LYS A 112 10.05 2.67 -13.56
N THR A 113 10.91 3.07 -12.63
CA THR A 113 10.68 2.92 -11.18
C THR A 113 10.44 4.27 -10.52
N PHE A 114 9.31 4.41 -9.83
CA PHE A 114 8.85 5.67 -9.21
C PHE A 114 8.20 5.43 -7.83
N LEU A 115 7.96 6.49 -7.05
CA LEU A 115 7.07 6.40 -5.89
C LEU A 115 5.60 6.39 -6.32
N LEU A 116 4.76 5.57 -5.68
CA LEU A 116 3.33 5.45 -6.03
C LEU A 116 2.60 6.80 -6.02
N LYS A 117 2.76 7.61 -4.97
CA LYS A 117 2.10 8.93 -4.86
C LYS A 117 2.65 9.95 -5.85
N GLU A 118 3.97 9.92 -6.10
CA GLU A 118 4.64 10.81 -7.06
C GLU A 118 4.15 10.54 -8.49
N TYR A 119 4.15 9.26 -8.89
CA TYR A 119 3.64 8.83 -10.19
C TYR A 119 2.15 9.13 -10.36
N ALA A 120 1.36 9.04 -9.28
CA ALA A 120 -0.03 9.48 -9.23
C ALA A 120 -0.21 11.03 -9.12
N GLY A 121 0.79 11.81 -9.52
CA GLY A 121 0.72 13.28 -9.56
C GLY A 121 0.50 13.92 -8.20
N ARG A 122 1.19 13.44 -7.15
CA ARG A 122 1.28 14.12 -5.85
C ARG A 122 2.67 14.71 -5.70
N GLU A 123 2.72 16.02 -5.52
CA GLU A 123 3.96 16.76 -5.36
C GLU A 123 4.31 17.05 -3.89
N GLY A 124 5.55 17.50 -3.65
CA GLY A 124 6.00 18.00 -2.35
C GLY A 124 6.53 16.94 -1.37
N LYS A 125 6.73 17.36 -0.12
CA LYS A 125 7.52 16.60 0.88
C LYS A 125 6.88 15.30 1.39
N ASN A 126 5.60 15.05 1.10
CA ASN A 126 4.86 13.88 1.61
C ASN A 126 4.44 12.94 0.47
N VAL A 127 5.42 12.41 -0.27
CA VAL A 127 5.23 11.42 -1.34
C VAL A 127 5.47 9.97 -0.90
N GLN A 128 6.13 9.72 0.23
CA GLN A 128 6.26 8.36 0.78
C GLN A 128 4.96 7.86 1.41
N ILE A 129 4.73 6.54 1.41
CA ILE A 129 3.66 5.84 2.11
C ILE A 129 4.29 5.12 3.32
N PRO A 130 3.98 5.54 4.56
CA PRO A 130 4.61 4.98 5.76
C PRO A 130 4.26 3.49 5.92
N ASP A 131 5.14 2.75 6.58
CA ASP A 131 4.87 1.34 6.90
C ASP A 131 3.85 1.24 8.04
N PRO A 132 2.71 0.54 7.88
CA PRO A 132 1.74 0.36 8.94
C PRO A 132 2.12 -0.77 9.93
N MET A 133 3.17 -1.55 9.66
CA MET A 133 3.54 -2.73 10.46
C MET A 133 3.76 -2.38 11.95
N GLY A 134 3.15 -3.17 12.84
CA GLY A 134 3.13 -2.92 14.29
C GLY A 134 2.15 -1.83 14.75
N GLY A 135 1.44 -1.17 13.82
CA GLY A 135 0.39 -0.21 14.11
C GLY A 135 -0.99 -0.83 14.35
N THR A 136 -1.95 0.00 14.75
CA THR A 136 -3.37 -0.40 14.88
C THR A 136 -4.06 -0.47 13.52
N LEU A 137 -5.22 -1.14 13.45
CA LEU A 137 -6.07 -1.17 12.24
C LEU A 137 -6.37 0.24 11.68
N GLU A 138 -6.44 1.28 12.51
CA GLU A 138 -6.60 2.66 12.04
C GLU A 138 -5.40 3.18 11.24
N ILE A 139 -4.18 2.78 11.60
CA ILE A 139 -2.96 3.12 10.86
C ILE A 139 -2.98 2.41 9.51
N PHE A 140 -3.36 1.12 9.49
CA PHE A 140 -3.60 0.39 8.24
C PHE A 140 -4.69 1.06 7.38
N LYS A 141 -5.81 1.53 7.97
CA LYS A 141 -6.87 2.29 7.26
C LYS A 141 -6.36 3.60 6.67
N LYS A 142 -5.54 4.36 7.40
CA LYS A 142 -4.90 5.61 6.92
C LYS A 142 -3.96 5.34 5.74
N VAL A 143 -3.05 4.38 5.89
CA VAL A 143 -2.12 3.94 4.82
C VAL A 143 -2.88 3.44 3.59
N PHE A 144 -3.91 2.62 3.78
CA PHE A 144 -4.71 2.10 2.68
C PHE A 144 -5.46 3.22 1.95
N SER A 145 -5.99 4.21 2.66
CA SER A 145 -6.63 5.39 2.05
C SER A 145 -5.67 6.16 1.12
N GLU A 146 -4.40 6.35 1.52
CA GLU A 146 -3.38 6.97 0.66
C GLU A 146 -3.07 6.12 -0.59
N ILE A 147 -3.02 4.79 -0.45
CA ILE A 147 -2.87 3.86 -1.58
C ILE A 147 -4.10 3.97 -2.52
N LYS A 148 -5.33 3.91 -1.99
CA LYS A 148 -6.56 4.01 -2.79
C LYS A 148 -6.61 5.32 -3.59
N ALA A 149 -6.35 6.46 -2.95
CA ALA A 149 -6.34 7.77 -3.61
C ALA A 149 -5.27 7.85 -4.73
N SER A 150 -4.14 7.17 -4.58
CA SER A 150 -3.10 7.09 -5.60
C SER A 150 -3.52 6.19 -6.77
N LEU A 151 -4.11 5.02 -6.47
CA LEU A 151 -4.57 4.06 -7.48
C LEU A 151 -5.78 4.54 -8.28
N GLN A 152 -6.69 5.29 -7.65
CA GLN A 152 -7.82 5.94 -8.33
C GLN A 152 -7.35 6.92 -9.42
N LYS A 153 -6.21 7.58 -9.25
CA LYS A 153 -5.59 8.38 -10.31
C LYS A 153 -4.85 7.51 -11.33
N LEU A 154 -4.10 6.50 -10.86
CA LEU A 154 -3.33 5.59 -11.72
C LEU A 154 -4.21 4.97 -12.81
N VAL A 155 -5.44 4.55 -12.49
CA VAL A 155 -6.38 3.93 -13.45
C VAL A 155 -6.98 4.87 -14.50
N GLU A 156 -6.67 6.16 -14.46
CA GLU A 156 -7.00 7.13 -15.52
C GLU A 156 -5.78 7.46 -16.40
N MET A 157 -4.58 7.00 -16.05
CA MET A 157 -3.35 7.25 -16.81
C MET A 157 -3.24 6.33 -18.02
N GLU A 158 -2.63 6.82 -19.11
CA GLU A 158 -2.46 6.09 -20.38
C GLU A 158 -1.78 4.71 -20.23
N ILE A 159 -0.89 4.57 -19.25
CA ILE A 159 -0.24 3.29 -18.95
C ILE A 159 -1.22 2.20 -18.48
N ILE A 160 -2.40 2.59 -17.97
CA ILE A 160 -3.51 1.68 -17.63
C ILE A 160 -4.58 1.66 -18.72
N THR A 161 -4.94 2.81 -19.31
CA THR A 161 -6.15 2.96 -20.15
C THR A 161 -5.96 2.59 -21.62
N LEU A 162 -4.72 2.60 -22.12
CA LEU A 162 -4.40 2.14 -23.48
C LEU A 162 -3.89 0.69 -23.44
N PRO A 163 -4.28 -0.19 -24.39
CA PRO A 163 -3.66 -1.51 -24.51
C PRO A 163 -2.18 -1.42 -24.91
N PRO A 164 -1.37 -2.47 -24.68
CA PRO A 164 0.00 -2.52 -25.22
C PRO A 164 0.01 -2.34 -26.75
N ALA A 165 1.02 -1.64 -27.26
CA ALA A 165 1.15 -1.38 -28.70
C ALA A 165 1.36 -2.68 -29.48
N GLY A 166 0.61 -2.87 -30.56
CA GLY A 166 0.63 -4.10 -31.37
C GLY A 166 -0.12 -5.29 -30.76
N ALA A 167 -0.86 -5.11 -29.66
CA ALA A 167 -1.64 -6.18 -29.06
C ALA A 167 -2.91 -6.48 -29.86
N GLU A 168 -2.99 -7.67 -30.43
CA GLU A 168 -4.20 -8.20 -31.08
C GLU A 168 -5.33 -8.41 -30.06
N ILE A 169 -6.56 -8.07 -30.47
CA ILE A 169 -7.76 -8.28 -29.65
C ILE A 169 -8.25 -9.70 -29.88
N ILE A 170 -8.13 -10.54 -28.87
CA ILE A 170 -8.74 -11.86 -28.82
C ILE A 170 -10.18 -11.67 -28.33
N VAL A 171 -11.13 -11.86 -29.25
CA VAL A 171 -12.56 -11.76 -28.95
C VAL A 171 -13.09 -13.14 -28.59
N HIS A 172 -13.37 -13.35 -27.30
CA HIS A 172 -14.17 -14.49 -26.87
C HIS A 172 -15.64 -14.08 -26.85
N GLU A 173 -16.43 -14.64 -27.75
CA GLU A 173 -17.87 -14.58 -27.69
C GLU A 173 -18.36 -15.55 -26.60
N GLU A 174 -18.75 -15.00 -25.45
CA GLU A 174 -19.41 -15.82 -24.42
C GLU A 174 -20.71 -16.38 -24.98
N PRO A 175 -20.92 -17.72 -24.98
CA PRO A 175 -22.23 -18.26 -25.29
C PRO A 175 -23.25 -17.69 -24.29
N PRO A 176 -24.49 -17.37 -24.72
CA PRO A 176 -25.46 -16.72 -23.85
C PRO A 176 -25.66 -17.55 -22.59
N ALA A 177 -25.54 -16.88 -21.43
CA ALA A 177 -25.74 -17.51 -20.15
C ALA A 177 -27.12 -18.18 -20.13
N LYS A 178 -27.14 -19.52 -20.05
CA LYS A 178 -28.39 -20.28 -19.92
C LYS A 178 -29.15 -19.71 -18.72
N PRO A 179 -30.47 -19.45 -18.84
CA PRO A 179 -31.23 -18.91 -17.74
C PRO A 179 -31.09 -19.84 -16.53
N VAL A 180 -30.64 -19.30 -15.40
CA VAL A 180 -30.62 -20.02 -14.13
C VAL A 180 -32.08 -20.23 -13.73
N ILE A 181 -32.62 -21.39 -14.08
CA ILE A 181 -33.95 -21.81 -13.62
C ILE A 181 -33.85 -21.89 -12.10
N ALA A 182 -34.72 -21.14 -11.41
CA ALA A 182 -34.73 -21.11 -9.96
C ALA A 182 -35.27 -22.45 -9.42
N GLU A 183 -34.38 -23.37 -9.07
CA GLU A 183 -34.77 -24.56 -8.30
C GLU A 183 -35.25 -24.13 -6.90
N ALA A 184 -36.43 -24.62 -6.55
CA ALA A 184 -37.14 -24.19 -5.36
C ALA A 184 -36.50 -24.75 -4.07
N LYS A 185 -36.58 -23.97 -2.99
CA LYS A 185 -36.27 -24.44 -1.63
C LYS A 185 -37.10 -25.70 -1.30
N PRO A 186 -36.50 -26.82 -0.88
CA PRO A 186 -37.22 -27.78 -0.05
C PRO A 186 -37.51 -27.13 1.33
N LYS A 187 -38.74 -27.30 1.81
CA LYS A 187 -39.20 -26.77 3.11
C LYS A 187 -38.45 -27.43 4.28
N ALA A 188 -38.30 -26.68 5.36
CA ALA A 188 -37.85 -27.23 6.64
C ALA A 188 -38.83 -28.30 7.18
N LYS A 189 -38.29 -29.35 7.79
CA LYS A 189 -39.04 -30.25 8.69
C LYS A 189 -38.21 -30.51 9.95
N ALA A 190 -38.76 -30.11 11.08
CA ALA A 190 -38.34 -30.42 12.44
C ALA A 190 -39.58 -30.29 13.35
N PRO A 191 -39.60 -30.84 14.57
CA PRO A 191 -38.59 -31.70 15.23
C PRO A 191 -39.14 -33.08 15.62
N GLU A 192 -38.26 -34.00 16.04
CA GLU A 192 -38.66 -35.11 16.92
C GLU A 192 -37.53 -35.53 17.89
N LYS A 193 -37.91 -35.71 19.17
CA LYS A 193 -37.16 -36.14 20.37
C LYS A 193 -38.23 -36.40 21.46
N PRO A 194 -38.01 -37.14 22.57
CA PRO A 194 -36.74 -37.62 23.16
C PRO A 194 -36.74 -39.19 23.24
N ALA A 195 -36.07 -39.96 24.11
CA ALA A 195 -35.20 -39.67 25.27
C ALA A 195 -33.89 -40.53 25.31
N PRO A 196 -33.60 -41.52 26.21
CA PRO A 196 -32.22 -41.59 26.74
C PRO A 196 -31.53 -42.98 26.77
N VAL A 197 -30.20 -42.99 26.88
CA VAL A 197 -29.44 -44.12 27.44
C VAL A 197 -28.35 -43.62 28.40
N SER A 198 -28.25 -44.26 29.56
CA SER A 198 -27.27 -44.08 30.65
C SER A 198 -25.84 -44.36 30.18
N SER A 199 -24.81 -43.57 30.51
CA SER A 199 -24.22 -43.24 31.83
C SER A 199 -23.49 -44.40 32.55
N LYS A 200 -22.16 -44.47 32.35
CA LYS A 200 -21.18 -44.92 33.37
C LYS A 200 -19.93 -44.03 33.29
N PRO A 201 -19.43 -43.47 34.42
CA PRO A 201 -18.22 -42.65 34.44
C PRO A 201 -16.95 -43.48 34.70
N VAL A 202 -15.81 -43.02 34.19
CA VAL A 202 -14.48 -43.51 34.62
C VAL A 202 -13.91 -42.54 35.64
N GLU A 203 -13.39 -43.10 36.74
CA GLU A 203 -13.16 -42.41 38.00
C GLU A 203 -11.76 -41.76 38.10
N LYS A 204 -11.68 -40.63 38.82
CA LYS A 204 -10.41 -40.05 39.29
C LYS A 204 -10.15 -40.49 40.74
N PRO A 205 -8.99 -41.05 41.09
CA PRO A 205 -8.61 -41.19 42.50
C PRO A 205 -8.24 -39.82 43.11
N LYS A 206 -8.76 -39.52 44.30
CA LYS A 206 -8.37 -38.38 45.14
C LYS A 206 -7.46 -38.85 46.30
N ALA A 207 -6.69 -37.92 46.85
CA ALA A 207 -5.54 -38.19 47.72
C ALA A 207 -5.81 -38.16 49.24
N LYS A 208 -4.81 -38.66 50.02
CA LYS A 208 -4.33 -38.27 51.39
C LYS A 208 -4.04 -39.51 52.28
N PRO A 209 -3.33 -39.38 53.43
CA PRO A 209 -2.02 -38.74 53.64
C PRO A 209 -1.07 -39.54 54.59
N ALA A 210 0.26 -39.32 54.55
CA ALA A 210 1.13 -39.62 55.70
C ALA A 210 2.45 -38.82 55.66
N LYS A 211 2.89 -38.31 56.83
CA LYS A 211 4.29 -38.00 57.15
C LYS A 211 4.78 -39.08 58.13
N PRO A 212 6.10 -39.25 58.32
CA PRO A 212 6.74 -38.55 59.43
C PRO A 212 8.06 -37.85 59.05
N ALA A 213 8.66 -37.13 60.00
CA ALA A 213 9.81 -36.26 59.79
C ALA A 213 11.08 -36.76 60.51
N VAL A 214 12.24 -36.53 59.89
CA VAL A 214 13.59 -36.53 60.50
C VAL A 214 14.34 -35.37 59.77
N LYS A 215 14.66 -34.24 60.43
CA LYS A 215 15.95 -33.91 61.11
C LYS A 215 17.17 -34.15 60.18
N THR A 216 18.18 -33.28 60.03
CA THR A 216 18.75 -32.28 60.97
C THR A 216 19.70 -31.27 60.26
N ALA A 217 20.11 -30.21 60.97
CA ALA A 217 21.28 -29.30 60.74
C ALA A 217 21.29 -28.43 59.45
N VAL A 218 21.56 -27.11 59.44
CA VAL A 218 22.18 -26.10 60.34
C VAL A 218 23.72 -26.10 60.41
N LYS A 219 24.35 -25.21 59.62
CA LYS A 219 25.49 -24.28 59.90
C LYS A 219 25.94 -23.67 58.55
N SER A 220 26.11 -22.37 58.25
CA SER A 220 26.33 -21.08 58.95
C SER A 220 27.79 -20.54 58.97
N LYS A 221 28.14 -19.69 57.97
CA LYS A 221 29.17 -18.62 57.99
C LYS A 221 30.65 -19.04 58.25
N PRO A 222 31.66 -18.13 58.24
CA PRO A 222 31.73 -16.66 58.01
C PRO A 222 32.48 -16.26 56.70
N ALA A 223 32.59 -15.02 56.18
CA ALA A 223 32.45 -13.62 56.63
C ALA A 223 33.71 -12.92 57.22
N ALA A 224 34.42 -12.13 56.39
CA ALA A 224 35.33 -11.01 56.75
C ALA A 224 35.39 -10.02 55.55
N LYS A 225 34.96 -8.75 55.66
CA LYS A 225 35.67 -7.52 56.12
C LYS A 225 36.85 -7.09 55.21
N ALA A 226 37.16 -5.80 54.98
CA ALA A 226 36.49 -4.49 55.13
C ALA A 226 37.43 -3.41 54.51
N LYS A 227 36.97 -2.28 53.91
CA LYS A 227 36.80 -0.92 54.51
C LYS A 227 36.38 0.03 53.35
N LYS A 228 35.41 0.96 53.51
CA LYS A 228 35.50 2.34 54.09
C LYS A 228 36.50 3.25 53.34
N ALA A 229 36.22 4.53 53.02
CA ALA A 229 35.09 5.41 53.37
C ALA A 229 34.89 6.59 52.38
N ALA A 230 33.75 7.29 52.46
CA ALA A 230 33.54 8.64 51.92
C ALA A 230 34.02 9.73 52.93
N PRO A 231 33.94 11.06 52.66
CA PRO A 231 32.65 11.76 52.76
C PRO A 231 32.40 12.97 51.83
N ALA A 232 31.15 13.43 51.87
CA ALA A 232 30.49 14.54 51.20
C ALA A 232 31.08 15.97 51.37
N LYS A 233 30.54 16.91 50.59
CA LYS A 233 30.10 18.23 51.07
C LYS A 233 28.97 18.83 50.21
N ALA A 234 28.19 19.73 50.81
CA ALA A 234 26.89 20.21 50.31
C ALA A 234 26.91 21.67 49.78
N LYS A 235 25.75 22.12 49.29
CA LYS A 235 25.45 23.47 48.77
C LYS A 235 25.79 24.62 49.75
N PRO A 236 25.73 25.88 49.29
CA PRO A 236 24.51 26.64 49.63
C PRO A 236 23.83 27.32 48.42
N ALA A 237 22.61 27.79 48.65
CA ALA A 237 21.87 28.68 47.75
C ALA A 237 21.74 30.07 48.38
N ALA A 238 21.65 31.12 47.57
CA ALA A 238 21.33 32.48 48.02
C ALA A 238 20.19 33.09 47.18
N LYS A 239 19.28 33.82 47.84
CA LYS A 239 18.11 34.50 47.24
C LYS A 239 18.42 36.01 47.09
N ALA A 240 17.84 36.68 46.08
CA ALA A 240 17.20 38.01 46.26
C ALA A 240 16.42 38.55 45.03
N LYS A 241 15.09 38.61 45.18
CA LYS A 241 14.12 39.65 44.76
C LYS A 241 14.35 40.55 43.51
N ALA A 242 13.52 40.29 42.49
CA ALA A 242 12.49 41.20 41.91
C ALA A 242 12.80 42.65 41.45
N LYS A 243 12.49 42.94 40.17
CA LYS A 243 11.69 44.12 39.70
C LYS A 243 11.10 43.83 38.30
N ALA A 244 10.17 44.67 37.82
CA ALA A 244 9.13 44.27 36.85
C ALA A 244 9.20 44.92 35.45
N LYS A 245 8.69 44.21 34.43
CA LYS A 245 8.03 44.62 33.15
C LYS A 245 8.70 45.70 32.24
N PRO A 246 8.33 45.79 30.94
CA PRO A 246 7.77 44.77 30.03
C PRO A 246 8.50 44.67 28.67
N ALA A 247 8.47 43.50 28.02
CA ALA A 247 8.77 43.39 26.59
C ALA A 247 7.54 43.77 25.74
N ALA A 248 7.76 44.38 24.57
CA ALA A 248 6.73 45.12 23.85
C ALA A 248 5.63 44.25 23.19
N LYS A 249 4.37 44.65 23.39
CA LYS A 249 3.28 44.44 22.42
C LYS A 249 3.25 45.61 21.45
N LYS A 250 3.15 45.35 20.15
CA LYS A 250 2.33 46.19 19.27
C LYS A 250 1.71 45.36 18.14
N ALA A 251 0.39 45.22 18.21
CA ALA A 251 -0.42 44.77 17.09
C ALA A 251 -0.72 45.98 16.18
N ALA A 252 -0.86 45.74 14.88
CA ALA A 252 -1.47 46.69 13.94
C ALA A 252 -2.48 45.93 13.08
N LYS A 253 -3.64 46.54 12.86
CA LYS A 253 -4.81 45.96 12.17
C LYS A 253 -4.65 46.05 10.65
N PRO A 254 -5.27 45.16 9.85
CA PRO A 254 -5.69 45.49 8.50
C PRO A 254 -7.02 46.29 8.54
N VAL A 255 -7.11 47.40 7.80
CA VAL A 255 -8.35 48.17 7.65
C VAL A 255 -8.63 48.48 6.18
N ALA A 256 -9.78 47.96 5.71
CA ALA A 256 -10.66 48.42 4.63
C ALA A 256 -10.10 48.87 3.25
N LYS A 257 -10.51 48.11 2.23
CA LYS A 257 -11.24 48.54 1.01
C LYS A 257 -10.98 49.96 0.44
N LYS A 258 -10.65 50.00 -0.86
CA LYS A 258 -11.49 50.73 -1.84
C LYS A 258 -11.48 50.02 -3.21
N ALA A 259 -12.56 50.19 -3.97
CA ALA A 259 -12.80 49.51 -5.24
C ALA A 259 -12.80 50.49 -6.42
N ALA A 260 -12.45 50.01 -7.61
CA ALA A 260 -12.89 50.55 -8.90
C ALA A 260 -12.85 49.45 -9.99
N LYS A 261 -13.96 49.31 -10.72
CA LYS A 261 -14.09 48.60 -12.02
C LYS A 261 -14.13 49.67 -13.14
N PRO A 262 -14.41 49.33 -14.42
CA PRO A 262 -13.68 48.46 -15.34
C PRO A 262 -13.40 49.16 -16.69
N VAL A 263 -12.58 48.57 -17.58
CA VAL A 263 -12.64 48.87 -19.02
C VAL A 263 -12.65 47.56 -19.81
N ALA A 264 -13.40 47.53 -20.92
CA ALA A 264 -13.73 46.32 -21.67
C ALA A 264 -13.44 46.46 -23.17
N LYS A 265 -13.46 45.32 -23.88
CA LYS A 265 -13.33 45.14 -25.34
C LYS A 265 -11.86 45.33 -25.81
N LYS A 266 -11.39 44.63 -26.87
CA LYS A 266 -12.10 44.19 -28.08
C LYS A 266 -11.49 42.91 -28.69
N LYS A 267 -12.34 42.00 -29.19
CA LYS A 267 -11.95 40.90 -30.10
C LYS A 267 -11.48 41.44 -31.46
N ALA A 268 -10.52 40.79 -32.10
CA ALA A 268 -10.50 40.60 -33.55
C ALA A 268 -9.66 39.36 -33.92
N ALA A 269 -10.13 38.59 -34.88
CA ALA A 269 -9.44 37.43 -35.45
C ALA A 269 -9.25 37.65 -36.98
N PRO A 270 -9.06 36.61 -37.83
CA PRO A 270 -7.91 36.53 -38.72
C PRO A 270 -8.16 37.01 -40.16
N LYS A 271 -7.11 37.06 -40.98
CA LYS A 271 -7.21 37.01 -42.45
C LYS A 271 -6.19 36.05 -43.05
N ALA A 272 -6.63 35.31 -44.07
CA ALA A 272 -5.82 34.41 -44.89
C ALA A 272 -5.43 35.07 -46.21
N ALA A 273 -4.38 34.58 -46.88
CA ALA A 273 -4.39 34.24 -48.31
C ALA A 273 -3.04 33.70 -48.84
N ALA A 274 -3.11 32.49 -49.41
CA ALA A 274 -2.42 32.00 -50.62
C ALA A 274 -0.96 32.40 -50.97
N LYS A 275 -0.11 31.38 -51.19
CA LYS A 275 0.24 30.96 -52.57
C LYS A 275 0.72 29.50 -52.64
N LYS A 276 0.44 28.85 -53.78
CA LYS A 276 0.82 27.46 -54.09
C LYS A 276 2.20 27.42 -54.76
N ALA A 277 2.99 26.39 -54.47
CA ALA A 277 3.94 25.78 -55.42
C ALA A 277 4.09 24.29 -55.09
N LYS A 278 3.98 23.41 -56.09
CA LYS A 278 4.24 21.95 -55.99
C LYS A 278 5.50 21.61 -56.82
N PRO A 279 6.14 20.45 -56.60
CA PRO A 279 7.55 20.26 -56.91
C PRO A 279 7.84 19.90 -58.38
N SER A 280 9.08 20.13 -58.80
CA SER A 280 9.63 19.69 -60.09
C SER A 280 10.82 18.72 -59.92
N LYS A 281 10.76 17.63 -60.68
CA LYS A 281 11.84 16.67 -61.00
C LYS A 281 11.37 15.91 -62.26
N PRO A 282 12.25 15.29 -63.07
CA PRO A 282 13.71 15.44 -63.17
C PRO A 282 14.15 15.86 -64.59
N ALA A 283 15.44 16.20 -64.77
CA ALA A 283 16.05 16.37 -66.09
C ALA A 283 17.17 15.34 -66.31
N LYS A 284 17.08 14.54 -67.38
CA LYS A 284 18.19 13.70 -67.89
C LYS A 284 19.15 14.56 -68.71
N LYS A 285 20.44 14.54 -68.35
CA LYS A 285 21.65 14.70 -69.18
C LYS A 285 22.81 14.43 -68.22
N GLY A 286 23.77 13.55 -68.49
CA GLY A 286 24.34 13.20 -69.78
C GLY A 286 25.72 13.86 -69.89
N ARG A 287 26.73 13.23 -69.30
CA ARG A 287 28.15 13.54 -69.50
C ARG A 287 28.95 12.24 -69.48
N LYS A 288 30.07 12.29 -70.20
CA LYS A 288 31.02 11.22 -70.54
C LYS A 288 31.50 10.45 -69.31
#